data_AF-A0A444ZD61-F1
#
_entry.id   AF-A0A444ZD61-F1
#
_cell.length_a   1.000
_cell.length_b   1.000
_cell.length_c   1.000
_cell.angle_alpha   90.00
_cell.angle_beta   90.00
_cell.angle_gamma   90.00
#
_symmetry.space_group_name_H-M   'P 1'
#
loop_
_entity.id
_entity.type
_entity.pdbx_description
1 polymer ?
#
loop_
_entity_poly.entity_id
_entity_poly.type
_entity_poly.pdbx_seq_one_letter_code
_entity_poly.pdbx_strand_id
1 'polypeptide(L)'
;MLKGKRSGLTTLEWVPPLFGGCEIKLVFEGKATDPRVAVSHIRARTRDIIKAMKKTNLLKRNHNSLGNLIRWHQPQEHYVKINVDGSYFSQCDSASYGGIFRDHMERFMKVFSCNLGNCTIMHAELWGIIKGHQIAVANDFQNIIVESDSPMAL
;
A
#
# COMPACT_ATOMS: atom_id res chain seq x y z
N MET A 1 2.28 -27.85 -10.13
CA MET A 1 2.36 -29.30 -10.39
C MET A 1 3.30 -29.91 -9.35
N LEU A 2 2.78 -30.73 -8.44
CA LEU A 2 3.56 -31.32 -7.34
C LEU A 2 4.17 -32.66 -7.79
N LYS A 3 5.44 -32.90 -7.49
CA LYS A 3 6.04 -34.24 -7.40
C LYS A 3 6.69 -34.36 -6.02
N GLY A 4 6.32 -35.38 -5.26
CA GLY A 4 6.89 -35.69 -3.95
C GLY A 4 7.71 -36.97 -3.98
N LYS A 5 8.86 -36.95 -3.29
CA LYS A 5 9.47 -38.09 -2.59
C LYS A 5 10.06 -37.59 -1.26
N ARG A 6 9.96 -38.46 -0.26
CA ARG A 6 10.05 -38.21 1.20
C ARG A 6 11.50 -38.04 1.68
N SER A 7 11.69 -37.19 2.70
CA SER A 7 12.24 -37.48 4.04
C SER A 7 13.10 -36.32 4.57
N GLY A 8 12.79 -35.83 5.77
CA GLY A 8 13.62 -34.90 6.54
C GLY A 8 13.07 -33.48 6.57
N LEU A 9 12.62 -33.06 7.76
CA LEU A 9 12.37 -31.69 8.23
C LEU A 9 12.27 -30.62 7.13
N THR A 10 11.10 -30.45 6.53
CA THR A 10 10.83 -29.32 5.64
C THR A 10 10.63 -28.07 6.47
N THR A 11 11.68 -27.27 6.63
CA THR A 11 11.51 -25.82 6.64
C THR A 11 10.71 -25.48 5.39
N LEU A 12 9.52 -24.91 5.56
CA LEU A 12 8.75 -24.36 4.46
C LEU A 12 9.52 -23.13 3.96
N GLU A 13 10.53 -23.36 3.12
CA GLU A 13 11.10 -22.31 2.29
C GLU A 13 10.01 -21.87 1.33
N TRP A 14 9.34 -20.79 1.69
CA TRP A 14 8.56 -20.01 0.76
C TRP A 14 9.52 -19.49 -0.31
N VAL A 15 9.46 -20.09 -1.50
CA VAL A 15 10.04 -19.49 -2.70
C VAL A 15 9.03 -18.44 -3.18
N PRO A 16 9.28 -17.12 -2.96
CA PRO A 16 8.38 -16.12 -3.51
C PRO A 16 8.38 -16.26 -5.04
N PRO A 17 7.21 -16.15 -5.70
CA PRO A 17 7.19 -16.07 -7.16
C PRO A 17 8.10 -14.91 -7.58
N LEU A 18 8.97 -15.19 -8.55
CA LEU A 18 9.96 -14.28 -9.12
C LEU A 18 9.29 -13.05 -9.76
N PHE A 19 8.81 -12.12 -8.93
CA PHE A 19 8.35 -10.80 -9.35
C PHE A 19 9.10 -9.78 -8.50
N GLY A 20 10.01 -9.09 -9.19
CA GLY A 20 11.11 -8.36 -8.59
C GLY A 20 10.72 -7.28 -7.58
N GLY A 21 11.70 -7.01 -6.72
CA GLY A 21 11.88 -5.82 -5.87
C GLY A 21 10.65 -4.94 -5.69
N CYS A 22 9.97 -5.15 -4.58
CA CYS A 22 8.77 -4.42 -4.20
C CYS A 22 9.10 -3.35 -3.13
N GLU A 23 10.25 -2.70 -3.35
CA GLU A 23 10.54 -1.36 -2.87
C GLU A 23 10.08 -0.41 -3.97
N ILE A 24 10.05 0.90 -3.72
CA ILE A 24 9.91 1.86 -4.83
C ILE A 24 11.09 1.62 -5.76
N LYS A 25 10.84 0.83 -6.81
CA LYS A 25 11.45 1.09 -8.09
C LYS A 25 11.04 2.51 -8.38
N LEU A 26 12.00 3.41 -8.11
CA LEU A 26 11.94 4.80 -8.49
C LEU A 26 11.24 4.86 -9.84
N VAL A 27 10.44 5.91 -10.00
CA VAL A 27 9.79 6.39 -11.23
C VAL A 27 10.71 6.39 -12.49
N PHE A 28 11.96 5.92 -12.38
CA PHE A 28 13.05 5.97 -13.32
C PHE A 28 13.76 4.63 -13.60
N GLU A 29 13.27 3.47 -13.13
CA GLU A 29 13.77 2.19 -13.68
C GLU A 29 13.01 1.83 -14.96
N GLY A 30 13.35 2.54 -16.05
CA GLY A 30 13.46 2.12 -17.46
C GLY A 30 12.51 1.10 -18.09
N LYS A 31 11.42 0.69 -17.45
CA LYS A 31 10.42 -0.19 -18.05
C LYS A 31 9.51 0.68 -18.88
N ALA A 32 9.67 0.58 -20.19
CA ALA A 32 8.79 1.22 -21.16
C ALA A 32 7.34 0.85 -20.83
N THR A 33 6.61 1.81 -20.27
CA THR A 33 5.17 1.71 -20.03
C THR A 33 4.51 2.48 -21.16
N ASP A 34 3.43 1.95 -21.75
CA ASP A 34 2.72 2.68 -22.80
C ASP A 34 2.35 4.10 -22.28
N PRO A 35 2.72 5.18 -23.02
CA PRO A 35 2.51 6.55 -22.55
C PRO A 35 1.06 6.86 -22.20
N ARG A 36 0.09 6.21 -22.86
CA ARG A 36 -1.35 6.41 -22.58
C ARG A 36 -1.72 5.79 -21.25
N VAL A 37 -1.18 4.62 -20.93
CA VAL A 37 -1.37 3.96 -19.63
C VAL A 37 -0.74 4.81 -18.52
N ALA A 38 0.47 5.33 -18.73
CA ALA A 38 1.12 6.22 -17.78
C ALA A 38 0.31 7.51 -17.53
N VAL A 39 -0.16 8.18 -18.59
CA VAL A 39 -1.01 9.37 -18.48
C VAL A 39 -2.33 9.06 -17.78
N SER A 40 -2.93 7.90 -18.05
CA SER A 40 -4.16 7.46 -17.39
C SER A 40 -3.97 7.25 -15.88
N HIS A 41 -2.87 6.61 -15.46
CA HIS A 41 -2.52 6.47 -14.04
C HIS A 41 -2.28 7.82 -13.37
N ILE A 42 -1.53 8.72 -14.02
CA ILE A 42 -1.29 10.08 -13.50
C ILE A 42 -2.61 10.82 -13.31
N ARG A 43 -3.51 10.75 -14.30
CA ARG A 43 -4.83 11.38 -14.22
C ARG A 43 -5.69 10.79 -13.12
N ALA A 44 -5.66 9.47 -12.93
CA ALA A 44 -6.39 8.80 -11.85
C ALA A 44 -5.92 9.31 -10.48
N ARG A 45 -4.60 9.28 -10.21
CA ARG A 45 -4.03 9.76 -8.94
C ARG A 45 -4.27 11.25 -8.71
N THR A 46 -4.19 12.05 -9.77
CA THR A 46 -4.48 13.49 -9.69
C THR A 46 -5.94 13.73 -9.27
N ARG A 47 -6.90 12.94 -9.80
CA ARG A 47 -8.31 13.03 -9.38
C ARG A 47 -8.50 12.66 -7.92
N ASP A 48 -7.81 11.63 -7.43
CA ASP A 48 -7.92 11.20 -6.04
C ASP A 48 -7.39 12.28 -5.09
N ILE A 49 -6.25 12.89 -5.42
CA ILE A 49 -5.69 14.04 -4.68
C ILE A 49 -6.68 15.21 -4.67
N ILE A 50 -7.22 15.59 -5.84
CA ILE A 50 -8.20 16.69 -5.93
C ILE A 50 -9.46 16.38 -5.12
N LYS A 51 -9.95 15.14 -5.16
CA LYS A 51 -11.12 14.68 -4.38
C LYS A 51 -10.84 14.76 -2.88
N ALA A 52 -9.68 14.30 -2.43
CA ALA A 52 -9.26 14.41 -1.03
C ALA A 52 -9.18 15.88 -0.58
N MET A 53 -8.57 16.75 -1.39
CA MET A 53 -8.49 18.20 -1.12
C MET A 53 -9.86 18.90 -1.08
N LYS A 54 -10.81 18.48 -1.93
CA LYS A 54 -12.20 18.99 -1.87
C LYS A 54 -12.91 18.51 -0.61
N LYS A 55 -12.75 17.23 -0.23
CA LYS A 55 -13.33 16.68 1.00
C LYS A 55 -12.83 17.42 2.24
N THR A 56 -11.53 17.69 2.34
CA THR A 56 -10.95 18.45 3.47
C THR A 56 -11.47 19.89 3.51
N ASN A 57 -11.64 20.56 2.37
CA ASN A 57 -12.22 21.91 2.31
C ASN A 57 -13.72 21.95 2.64
N LEU A 58 -14.50 20.93 2.24
CA LEU A 58 -15.90 20.80 2.66
C LEU A 58 -16.03 20.57 4.17
N LEU A 59 -15.16 19.74 4.75
CA LEU A 59 -15.12 19.50 6.20
C LEU A 59 -14.76 20.77 6.99
N LYS A 60 -13.86 21.62 6.47
CA LYS A 60 -13.54 22.93 7.09
C LYS A 60 -14.72 23.91 7.13
N ARG A 61 -15.70 23.77 6.24
CA ARG A 61 -16.83 24.71 6.12
C ARG A 61 -18.03 24.36 7.04
N ASN A 62 -18.03 23.17 7.66
CA ASN A 62 -19.12 22.62 8.50
C ASN A 62 -18.76 22.53 10.00
N HIS A 63 -17.95 23.45 10.52
CA HIS A 63 -17.41 23.36 11.88
C HIS A 63 -18.37 23.77 13.02
N ASN A 64 -19.65 23.36 12.94
CA ASN A 64 -20.58 23.33 14.09
C ASN A 64 -21.16 21.93 14.39
N SER A 65 -20.77 20.88 13.64
CA SER A 65 -21.09 19.50 14.03
C SER A 65 -19.82 18.84 14.55
N LEU A 66 -19.86 18.37 15.80
CA LEU A 66 -18.87 17.50 16.46
C LEU A 66 -18.82 16.12 15.77
N GLY A 67 -18.56 16.10 14.46
CA GLY A 67 -18.35 14.88 13.70
C GLY A 67 -16.91 14.43 13.89
N ASN A 68 -16.71 13.17 14.27
CA ASN A 68 -15.40 12.54 14.38
C ASN A 68 -14.50 12.94 13.21
N LEU A 69 -13.61 13.88 13.48
CA LEU A 69 -12.62 14.32 12.51
C LEU A 69 -11.73 13.10 12.28
N ILE A 70 -11.81 12.49 11.09
CA ILE A 70 -10.86 11.46 10.67
C ILE A 70 -9.52 12.18 10.56
N ARG A 71 -8.78 12.18 11.67
CA ARG A 71 -7.46 12.74 11.79
C ARG A 71 -6.48 11.59 11.92
N TRP A 72 -5.33 11.76 11.29
CA TRP A 72 -4.22 10.88 11.57
C TRP A 72 -3.82 11.08 13.04
N HIS A 73 -3.63 9.98 13.75
CA HIS A 73 -3.19 9.98 15.13
C HIS A 73 -1.73 9.55 15.18
N GLN A 74 -0.88 10.42 15.71
CA GLN A 74 0.51 10.11 16.00
C GLN A 74 0.60 8.80 16.81
N PRO A 75 1.40 7.81 16.38
CA PRO A 75 1.57 6.59 17.15
C PRO A 75 2.45 6.87 18.37
N GLN A 76 2.41 5.97 19.35
CA GLN A 76 3.28 6.07 20.53
C GLN A 76 4.76 6.04 20.13
N GLU A 77 5.63 6.54 21.02
CA GLU A 77 7.08 6.46 20.82
C GLU A 77 7.51 5.01 20.56
N HIS A 78 8.51 4.84 19.70
CA HIS A 78 9.01 3.54 19.22
C HIS A 78 8.06 2.73 18.31
N TYR A 79 6.88 3.25 17.97
CA TYR A 79 6.03 2.64 16.94
C TYR A 79 6.28 3.25 15.56
N VAL A 80 6.19 2.39 14.55
CA VAL A 80 6.15 2.77 13.14
C VAL A 80 4.74 2.53 12.61
N LYS A 81 4.14 3.53 11.99
CA LYS A 81 2.82 3.41 11.38
C LYS A 81 2.94 3.17 9.89
N ILE A 82 2.21 2.17 9.39
CA ILE A 82 2.16 1.77 8.00
C ILE A 82 0.75 2.03 7.49
N ASN A 83 0.59 3.04 6.65
CA ASN A 83 -0.67 3.31 5.95
C ASN A 83 -0.64 2.61 4.60
N VAL A 84 -1.53 1.66 4.35
CA VAL A 84 -1.63 0.92 3.08
C VAL A 84 -2.89 1.32 2.33
N ASP A 85 -2.83 1.25 1.00
CA ASP A 85 -3.93 1.57 0.09
C ASP A 85 -3.88 0.68 -1.15
N GLY A 86 -4.99 0.03 -1.44
CA GLY A 86 -5.25 -0.68 -2.68
C GLY A 86 -5.92 0.24 -3.70
N SER A 87 -5.67 -0.02 -4.97
CA SER A 87 -6.27 0.76 -6.05
C SER A 87 -6.56 -0.12 -7.24
N TYR A 88 -7.64 0.20 -7.95
CA TYR A 88 -8.07 -0.56 -9.12
C TYR A 88 -8.39 0.39 -10.27
N PHE A 89 -7.87 0.07 -11.44
CA PHE A 89 -8.01 0.84 -12.66
C PHE A 89 -8.79 0.03 -13.70
N SER A 90 -10.09 0.35 -13.81
CA SER A 90 -11.05 -0.40 -14.63
C SER A 90 -10.75 -0.40 -16.13
N GLN A 91 -10.09 0.62 -16.68
CA GLN A 91 -9.80 0.68 -18.12
C GLN A 91 -8.76 -0.37 -18.56
N CYS A 92 -7.89 -0.80 -17.65
CA CYS A 92 -6.88 -1.81 -17.91
C CYS A 92 -7.10 -3.09 -17.10
N ASP A 93 -8.25 -3.21 -16.41
CA ASP A 93 -8.56 -4.31 -15.49
C ASP A 93 -7.37 -4.66 -14.57
N SER A 94 -6.80 -3.63 -13.95
CA SER A 94 -5.53 -3.74 -13.24
C SER A 94 -5.66 -3.16 -11.83
N ALA A 95 -5.19 -3.89 -10.83
CA ALA A 95 -5.08 -3.41 -9.47
C ALA A 95 -3.62 -3.27 -9.04
N SER A 96 -3.41 -2.33 -8.12
CA SER A 96 -2.10 -2.04 -7.54
C SER A 96 -2.27 -1.68 -6.08
N TYR A 97 -1.23 -1.92 -5.29
CA TYR A 97 -1.21 -1.53 -3.88
C TYR A 97 -0.02 -0.65 -3.58
N GLY A 98 -0.05 0.01 -2.45
CA GLY A 98 1.11 0.68 -1.88
C GLY A 98 0.94 0.96 -0.41
N GLY A 99 1.96 1.55 0.18
CA GLY A 99 1.88 2.03 1.54
C GLY A 99 3.05 2.89 1.95
N ILE A 100 2.84 3.68 3.01
CA ILE A 100 3.80 4.65 3.54
C ILE A 100 4.09 4.30 5.00
N PHE A 101 5.37 4.28 5.35
CA PHE A 101 5.87 4.17 6.71
C PHE A 101 6.13 5.56 7.30
N ARG A 102 5.69 5.76 8.53
CA ARG A 102 5.94 6.99 9.30
C ARG A 102 6.38 6.64 10.71
N ASP A 103 7.29 7.45 11.25
CA ASP A 103 7.70 7.30 12.65
C ASP A 103 6.70 7.95 13.62
N HIS A 104 6.99 7.81 14.91
CA HIS A 104 6.24 8.45 15.99
C HIS A 104 6.27 9.97 15.96
N MET A 105 7.12 10.64 15.18
CA MET A 105 7.10 12.09 14.98
C MET A 105 6.37 12.47 13.68
N GLU A 106 5.60 11.54 13.12
CA GLU A 106 4.92 11.64 11.82
C GLU A 106 5.87 11.83 10.63
N ARG A 107 7.18 11.64 10.81
CA ARG A 107 8.17 11.83 9.76
C ARG A 107 8.09 10.67 8.79
N PHE A 108 8.11 11.00 7.51
CA PHE A 108 8.22 10.02 6.45
C PHE A 108 9.48 9.18 6.62
N MET A 109 9.32 7.86 6.59
CA MET A 109 10.43 6.91 6.63
C MET A 109 10.64 6.25 5.27
N LYS A 110 9.59 5.60 4.75
CA LYS A 110 9.64 4.77 3.54
C LYS A 110 8.29 4.74 2.84
N VAL A 111 8.27 4.39 1.56
CA VAL A 111 7.05 4.09 0.80
C VAL A 111 7.31 2.90 -0.12
N PHE A 112 6.26 2.15 -0.45
CA PHE A 112 6.29 1.03 -1.39
C PHE A 112 5.04 1.05 -2.27
N SER A 113 5.15 0.47 -3.46
CA SER A 113 4.00 0.26 -4.35
C SER A 113 4.28 -0.87 -5.33
N CYS A 114 3.23 -1.58 -5.75
CA CYS A 114 3.32 -2.63 -6.74
C CYS A 114 2.06 -2.70 -7.60
N ASN A 115 2.23 -2.92 -8.90
CA ASN A 115 1.12 -3.30 -9.78
C ASN A 115 0.98 -4.83 -9.79
N LEU A 116 -0.20 -5.32 -9.40
CA LEU A 116 -0.53 -6.75 -9.41
C LEU A 116 -1.09 -7.23 -10.75
N GLY A 117 -1.43 -6.31 -11.65
CA GLY A 117 -2.14 -6.63 -12.88
C GLY A 117 -3.60 -6.98 -12.57
N ASN A 118 -4.14 -7.98 -13.27
CA ASN A 118 -5.53 -8.39 -13.09
C ASN A 118 -5.74 -9.08 -11.74
N CYS A 119 -6.27 -8.32 -10.78
CA CYS A 119 -6.72 -8.83 -9.49
C CYS A 119 -7.84 -7.94 -8.93
N THR A 120 -8.50 -8.43 -7.89
CA THR A 120 -9.54 -7.63 -7.22
C THR A 120 -8.92 -6.53 -6.35
N ILE A 121 -9.69 -5.48 -6.07
CA ILE A 121 -9.30 -4.43 -5.13
C ILE A 121 -8.96 -5.00 -3.75
N MET A 122 -9.73 -5.99 -3.28
CA MET A 122 -9.49 -6.67 -2.00
C MET A 122 -8.14 -7.40 -1.97
N HIS A 123 -7.74 -8.04 -3.07
CA HIS A 123 -6.41 -8.64 -3.16
C HIS A 123 -5.32 -7.57 -3.06
N ALA A 124 -5.49 -6.41 -3.72
CA ALA A 124 -4.54 -5.32 -3.63
C ALA A 124 -4.36 -4.84 -2.18
N GLU A 125 -5.44 -4.60 -1.45
CA GLU A 125 -5.39 -4.21 -0.03
C GLU A 125 -4.60 -5.21 0.82
N LEU A 126 -4.95 -6.49 0.74
CA LEU A 126 -4.30 -7.55 1.52
C LEU A 126 -2.82 -7.70 1.15
N TRP A 127 -2.48 -7.60 -0.13
CA TRP A 127 -1.09 -7.59 -0.57
C TRP A 127 -0.32 -6.37 -0.06
N GLY A 128 -0.97 -5.21 0.05
CA GLY A 128 -0.42 -4.02 0.70
C GLY A 128 -0.02 -4.29 2.15
N ILE A 129 -0.92 -4.89 2.94
CA ILE A 129 -0.67 -5.27 4.33
C ILE A 129 0.49 -6.27 4.44
N ILE A 130 0.44 -7.35 3.67
CA ILE A 130 1.49 -8.39 3.66
C ILE A 130 2.85 -7.77 3.31
N LYS A 131 2.90 -6.92 2.29
CA LYS A 131 4.15 -6.29 1.86
C LYS A 131 4.68 -5.30 2.89
N GLY A 132 3.81 -4.48 3.48
CA GLY A 132 4.16 -3.58 4.58
C GLY A 132 4.77 -4.33 5.76
N HIS A 133 4.16 -5.45 6.16
CA HIS A 133 4.69 -6.30 7.23
C HIS A 133 6.07 -6.90 6.85
N GLN A 134 6.24 -7.42 5.64
CA GLN A 134 7.53 -7.96 5.19
C GLN A 134 8.64 -6.90 5.21
N ILE A 135 8.34 -5.68 4.77
CA ILE A 135 9.29 -4.57 4.80
C ILE A 135 9.61 -4.20 6.25
N ALA A 136 8.64 -4.20 7.16
CA ALA A 136 8.87 -3.94 8.58
C ALA A 136 9.84 -4.94 9.21
N VAL A 137 9.61 -6.25 8.98
CA VAL A 137 10.48 -7.32 9.46
C VAL A 137 11.89 -7.19 8.89
N ALA A 138 12.02 -6.93 7.59
CA ALA A 138 13.32 -6.76 6.94
C ALA A 138 14.09 -5.50 7.40
N ASN A 139 13.44 -4.60 8.14
CA ASN A 139 14.04 -3.39 8.69
C ASN A 139 14.09 -3.39 10.22
N ASP A 140 13.89 -4.56 10.83
CA ASP A 140 13.93 -4.74 12.28
C ASP A 140 12.99 -3.81 13.07
N PHE A 141 11.88 -3.38 12.45
CA PHE A 141 10.87 -2.57 13.14
C PHE A 141 10.11 -3.43 14.15
N GLN A 142 10.36 -3.17 15.43
CA GLN A 142 9.83 -3.98 16.54
C GLN A 142 8.33 -3.77 16.79
N ASN A 143 7.85 -2.52 16.64
CA ASN A 143 6.47 -2.15 16.96
C ASN A 143 5.85 -1.47 15.74
N ILE A 144 4.88 -2.12 15.11
CA ILE A 144 4.17 -1.58 13.95
C ILE A 144 2.67 -1.45 14.18
N ILE A 145 2.07 -0.43 13.58
CA ILE A 145 0.62 -0.26 13.46
C ILE A 145 0.31 -0.20 11.97
N VAL A 146 -0.52 -1.12 11.47
CA VAL A 146 -0.99 -1.10 10.09
C VAL A 146 -2.38 -0.47 10.03
N GLU A 147 -2.56 0.48 9.12
CA GLU A 147 -3.83 1.13 8.82
C GLU A 147 -4.19 0.92 7.35
N SER A 148 -5.42 0.48 7.08
CA SER A 148 -6.04 0.44 5.75
C SER A 148 -7.40 1.15 5.83
N ASP A 149 -7.86 1.76 4.74
CA ASP A 149 -9.19 2.33 4.65
C ASP A 149 -10.26 1.30 4.24
N SER A 150 -9.83 0.06 3.95
CA SER A 150 -10.69 -1.07 3.64
C SER A 150 -11.02 -1.86 4.91
N PRO A 151 -12.26 -1.77 5.43
CA PRO A 151 -12.68 -2.55 6.60
C PRO A 151 -12.75 -4.06 6.34
N MET A 152 -12.67 -4.48 5.07
CA MET A 152 -12.59 -5.90 4.71
C MET A 152 -11.17 -6.46 4.73
N ALA A 153 -10.16 -5.57 4.75
CA ALA A 153 -8.75 -5.94 4.77
C ALA A 153 -8.14 -5.92 6.18
N LEU A 154 -8.79 -5.23 7.13
CA LEU A 154 -8.45 -5.21 8.56
C LEU A 154 -9.29 -6.22 9.33
#